data_AF-F1LHR6-F1
#
_entry.id   AF-F1LHR6-F1
#
_cell.length_a   1.000
_cell.length_b   1.000
_cell.length_c   1.000
_cell.angle_alpha   90.00
_cell.angle_beta   90.00
_cell.angle_gamma   90.00
#
_symmetry.space_group_name_H-M   'P 1'
#
loop_
_entity.id
_entity.type
_entity.pdbx_description
1 polymer ?
#
loop_
_entity_poly.entity_id
_entity_poly.type
_entity_poly.pdbx_seq_one_letter_code
_entity_poly.pdbx_strand_id
1 'polypeptide(L)'
;MNWSPDSTQIVGGCANGHVIHAHVIERRVAWRNIEAVQSKRKSVDVRDVLSEVAREKLEMRDRITKLALGFEQLVITTTKQCYIFSAKNWNTPVIIDLKECS
;
A
#
# COMPACT_ATOMS: atom_id res chain seq x y z
N MET A 1 -19.16 15.91 5.41
CA MET A 1 -18.19 14.82 5.18
C MET A 1 -17.32 15.22 4.02
N ASN A 2 -16.01 15.07 4.13
CA ASN A 2 -15.09 15.34 3.03
C ASN A 2 -14.22 14.11 2.80
N TRP A 3 -14.10 13.70 1.54
CA TRP A 3 -13.24 12.60 1.12
C TRP A 3 -11.91 13.19 0.64
N SER A 4 -10.80 12.59 1.04
CA SER A 4 -9.52 12.97 0.46
C SER A 4 -9.48 12.60 -1.05
N PRO A 5 -8.85 13.42 -1.91
CA PRO A 5 -8.80 13.17 -3.36
C PRO A 5 -8.19 11.82 -3.74
N ASP A 6 -7.35 11.27 -2.87
CA ASP A 6 -6.71 9.96 -3.01
C ASP A 6 -7.59 8.79 -2.52
N SER A 7 -8.88 9.04 -2.22
CA SER A 7 -9.89 8.04 -1.82
C SER A 7 -9.51 7.19 -0.60
N THR A 8 -8.75 7.75 0.33
CA THR A 8 -8.15 6.95 1.42
C THR A 8 -8.39 7.55 2.80
N GLN A 9 -9.07 8.69 2.92
CA GLN A 9 -9.53 9.27 4.19
C GLN A 9 -10.96 9.79 4.05
N ILE A 10 -11.76 9.56 5.09
CA ILE A 10 -13.05 10.23 5.31
C ILE A 10 -12.94 11.04 6.60
N VAL A 11 -13.39 12.30 6.53
CA VAL A 11 -13.66 13.12 7.71
C VAL A 11 -15.18 13.30 7.84
N GLY A 12 -15.74 12.73 8.91
CA GLY A 12 -17.13 12.92 9.32
C GLY A 12 -17.21 13.59 10.68
N GLY A 13 -17.89 14.73 10.76
CA GLY A 13 -18.22 15.38 12.03
C GLY A 13 -19.61 14.97 12.49
N CYS A 14 -19.73 14.46 13.71
CA CYS A 14 -21.01 14.22 14.39
C CYS A 14 -21.39 15.44 15.25
N ALA A 15 -22.68 15.68 15.46
CA ALA A 15 -23.23 16.82 16.23
C ALA A 15 -22.88 16.83 17.74
N ASN A 16 -22.00 15.92 18.20
CA ASN A 16 -21.52 15.81 19.58
C ASN A 16 -20.04 16.20 19.74
N GLY A 17 -19.38 16.73 18.70
CA GLY A 17 -17.99 17.21 18.75
C GLY A 17 -16.91 16.13 18.57
N HIS A 18 -17.27 14.86 18.35
CA HIS A 18 -16.29 13.81 18.04
C HIS A 18 -16.05 13.70 16.52
N VAL A 19 -14.78 13.74 16.12
CA VAL A 19 -14.33 13.51 14.74
C VAL A 19 -13.86 12.06 14.62
N ILE A 20 -14.52 11.28 13.75
CA ILE A 20 -14.08 9.92 13.42
C ILE A 20 -13.24 9.99 12.15
N HIS A 21 -11.97 9.61 12.25
CA HIS A 21 -11.06 9.52 11.11
C HIS A 21 -11.03 8.06 10.64
N ALA A 22 -11.72 7.76 9.53
CA ALA A 22 -11.71 6.44 8.91
C ALA A 22 -10.70 6.42 7.75
N HIS A 23 -9.87 5.37 7.70
CA HIS A 23 -8.91 5.14 6.63
C HIS A 23 -9.24 3.81 5.98
N VAL A 24 -9.08 3.70 4.65
CA VAL A 24 -9.11 2.38 4.00
C VAL A 24 -7.81 1.69 4.37
N ILE A 25 -7.84 0.90 5.44
CA ILE A 25 -6.75 0.01 5.88
C ILE A 25 -7.14 -1.39 5.38
N GLU A 26 -6.15 -2.21 5.01
CA GLU A 26 -6.31 -3.59 4.52
C GLU A 26 -6.64 -3.77 3.03
N ARG A 27 -6.00 -2.99 2.14
CA ARG A 27 -5.95 -3.39 0.72
C ARG A 27 -5.09 -4.65 0.57
N ARG A 28 -5.69 -5.70 0.00
CA ARG A 28 -5.04 -6.98 -0.32
C ARG A 28 -5.01 -7.18 -1.83
N VAL A 29 -3.85 -7.52 -2.36
CA VAL A 29 -3.68 -7.93 -3.76
C VAL A 29 -3.00 -9.30 -3.79
N ALA A 30 -3.42 -10.15 -4.71
CA ALA A 30 -2.88 -11.49 -4.85
C ALA A 30 -2.61 -11.80 -6.32
N TRP A 31 -1.51 -12.49 -6.58
CA TRP A 31 -1.17 -13.00 -7.90
C TRP A 31 -0.48 -14.34 -7.76
N ARG A 32 -1.09 -15.38 -8.35
CA ARG A 32 -0.70 -16.78 -8.16
C ARG A 32 -0.61 -17.13 -6.68
N ASN A 33 0.57 -17.52 -6.21
CA ASN A 33 0.88 -17.89 -4.83
C ASN A 33 1.35 -16.70 -3.98
N ILE A 34 1.55 -15.52 -4.57
CA ILE A 34 2.03 -14.35 -3.83
C ILE A 34 0.83 -13.51 -3.41
N GLU A 35 0.79 -13.16 -2.13
CA GLU A 35 -0.18 -12.24 -1.57
C GLU A 35 0.53 -11.07 -0.90
N ALA A 36 0.09 -9.84 -1.20
CA ALA A 36 0.56 -8.62 -0.57
C ALA A 36 -0.61 -7.92 0.13
N VAL A 37 -0.42 -7.63 1.42
CA VAL A 37 -1.42 -7.00 2.29
C VAL A 37 -0.83 -5.71 2.85
N GLN A 38 -1.54 -4.60 2.65
CA GLN A 38 -1.19 -3.35 3.32
C GLN A 38 -1.58 -3.42 4.80
N SER A 39 -0.63 -3.77 5.67
CA SER A 39 -0.86 -3.86 7.12
C SER A 39 -0.84 -2.51 7.83
N LYS A 40 -0.11 -1.52 7.31
CA LYS A 40 -0.07 -0.15 7.86
C LYS A 40 -0.08 0.90 6.75
N ARG A 41 -0.22 2.18 7.11
CA ARG A 41 -0.14 3.31 6.16
C ARG A 41 1.14 3.32 5.31
N LYS A 42 2.23 2.74 5.82
CA LYS A 42 3.56 2.70 5.18
C LYS A 42 4.17 1.29 5.13
N SER A 43 3.39 0.25 5.41
CA SER A 43 3.91 -1.12 5.47
C SER A 43 3.04 -2.07 4.64
N VAL A 44 3.69 -2.94 3.89
CA VAL A 44 3.08 -4.04 3.15
C VAL A 44 3.73 -5.34 3.57
N ASP A 45 2.93 -6.31 3.99
CA ASP A 45 3.38 -7.67 4.24
C ASP A 45 3.14 -8.50 2.98
N VAL A 46 4.21 -9.12 2.48
CA VAL A 46 4.19 -10.03 1.34
C VAL A 46 4.40 -11.44 1.85
N ARG A 47 3.60 -12.38 1.35
CA ARG A 47 3.74 -13.80 1.68
C ARG A 47 3.56 -14.67 0.45
N ASP A 48 4.29 -15.77 0.43
CA ASP A 48 3.96 -16.91 -0.42
C ASP A 48 2.97 -17.82 0.31
N VAL A 49 1.76 -18.01 -0.23
CA VAL A 49 0.72 -18.84 0.39
C VAL A 49 1.06 -20.34 0.34
N LEU A 50 2.02 -20.75 -0.49
CA LEU A 50 2.49 -22.13 -0.54
C LEU A 50 3.65 -22.39 0.42
N SER A 51 4.27 -21.33 0.96
CA SER A 51 5.44 -21.41 1.83
C SER A 51 5.31 -20.47 3.02
N GLU A 52 5.02 -21.02 4.20
CA GLU A 52 4.93 -20.27 5.45
C GLU A 52 6.25 -19.57 5.85
N VAL A 53 7.37 -19.95 5.24
CA VAL A 53 8.70 -19.39 5.52
C VAL A 53 8.93 -18.08 4.75
N ALA A 54 8.31 -17.90 3.59
CA ALA A 54 8.55 -16.76 2.71
C ALA A 54 7.61 -15.60 3.05
N ARG A 55 7.88 -14.92 4.17
CA ARG A 55 7.14 -13.74 4.62
C ARG A 55 8.08 -12.55 4.75
N GLU A 56 7.79 -11.50 3.98
CA GLU A 56 8.62 -10.30 3.86
C GLU A 56 7.82 -9.07 4.21
N LYS A 57 8.43 -8.12 4.93
CA LYS A 57 7.77 -6.88 5.34
C LYS A 57 8.45 -5.68 4.68
N LEU A 58 7.71 -5.04 3.78
CA LEU A 58 8.20 -3.90 3.01
C LEU A 58 7.77 -2.60 3.68
N GLU A 59 8.75 -1.76 4.04
CA GLU A 59 8.52 -0.46 4.66
C GLU A 59 8.80 0.69 3.68
N MET A 60 7.79 1.54 3.48
CA MET A 60 7.86 2.71 2.62
C MET A 60 8.18 3.97 3.43
N ARG A 61 8.83 4.96 2.81
CA ARG A 61 9.07 6.26 3.44
C ARG A 61 7.80 7.09 3.59
N ASP A 62 6.95 7.04 2.56
CA ASP A 62 5.73 7.81 2.44
C ASP A 62 4.47 6.93 2.51
N ARG A 63 3.31 7.58 2.61
CA ARG A 63 2.02 6.87 2.70
C ARG A 63 1.70 6.18 1.38
N ILE A 64 1.29 4.92 1.47
CA ILE A 64 0.84 4.12 0.33
C ILE A 64 -0.53 4.62 -0.14
N THR A 65 -0.63 4.93 -1.43
CA THR A 65 -1.85 5.40 -2.09
C THR A 65 -2.46 4.34 -2.99
N LYS A 66 -1.63 3.48 -3.62
CA LYS A 66 -2.07 2.35 -4.45
C LYS A 66 -1.14 1.15 -4.31
N LEU A 67 -1.71 -0.04 -4.52
CA LEU A 67 -1.02 -1.32 -4.48
C LEU A 67 -1.51 -2.15 -5.68
N ALA A 68 -0.60 -2.73 -6.46
CA ALA A 68 -0.92 -3.62 -7.56
C ALA A 68 0.12 -4.74 -7.64
N LEU A 69 -0.33 -5.96 -7.93
CA LEU A 69 0.54 -7.14 -8.03
C LEU A 69 0.17 -7.93 -9.28
N GLY A 70 1.17 -8.23 -10.11
CA GLY A 70 0.99 -9.00 -11.33
C GLY A 70 2.31 -9.23 -12.08
N PHE A 71 2.38 -10.27 -12.91
CA PHE A 71 3.57 -10.59 -13.70
C PHE A 71 4.87 -10.64 -12.89
N GLU A 72 4.84 -11.25 -11.69
CA GLU A 72 5.97 -11.30 -10.76
C GLU A 72 6.45 -9.90 -10.26
N GLN A 73 5.66 -8.85 -10.46
CA GLN A 73 5.98 -7.48 -10.04
C GLN A 73 4.94 -6.95 -9.06
N LEU A 74 5.42 -6.40 -7.94
CA LEU A 74 4.61 -5.65 -6.98
C LEU A 74 4.89 -4.16 -7.14
N VAL A 75 3.87 -3.42 -7.53
CA VAL A 75 3.93 -1.96 -7.68
C VAL A 75 3.26 -1.31 -6.48
N ILE A 76 4.02 -0.50 -5.76
CA ILE A 76 3.55 0.29 -4.61
C ILE A 76 3.67 1.76 -4.97
N THR A 77 2.54 2.43 -5.10
CA THR A 77 2.51 3.88 -5.29
C THR A 77 2.33 4.55 -3.94
N THR A 78 3.21 5.50 -3.63
CA THR A 78 3.10 6.37 -2.45
C THR A 78 2.72 7.78 -2.87
N THR A 79 2.63 8.71 -1.91
CA THR A 79 2.38 10.13 -2.21
C THR A 79 3.49 10.80 -3.00
N LYS A 80 4.73 10.31 -2.94
CA LYS A 80 5.90 10.94 -3.58
C LYS A 80 6.65 10.05 -4.55
N GLN A 81 6.54 8.73 -4.39
CA GLN A 81 7.35 7.76 -5.12
C GLN A 81 6.54 6.53 -5.53
N CYS A 82 6.93 5.93 -6.65
CA CYS A 82 6.49 4.61 -7.08
C CYS A 82 7.62 3.61 -6.88
N TYR A 83 7.33 2.51 -6.22
CA TYR A 83 8.25 1.39 -5.98
C TYR A 83 7.80 0.20 -6.83
N ILE A 84 8.73 -0.42 -7.54
CA ILE A 84 8.49 -1.66 -8.30
C ILE A 84 9.41 -2.72 -7.71
N PHE A 85 8.82 -3.69 -7.04
CA PHE A 85 9.52 -4.84 -6.49
C PHE A 85 9.39 -6.04 -7.42
N SER A 86 10.46 -6.83 -7.51
CA SER A 86 10.45 -8.12 -8.18
C SER A 86 10.19 -9.21 -7.15
N ALA A 87 9.28 -10.14 -7.45
CA ALA A 87 9.03 -11.30 -6.61
C ALA A 87 10.26 -12.21 -6.41
N LYS A 88 11.27 -12.06 -7.28
CA LYS A 88 12.55 -12.78 -7.19
C LYS A 88 13.48 -12.15 -6.16
N ASN A 89 13.36 -10.85 -5.89
CA ASN A 89 14.16 -10.14 -4.89
C ASN A 89 13.44 -8.88 -4.39
N TRP A 90 12.93 -8.93 -3.17
CA TRP A 90 12.23 -7.81 -2.52
C TRP A 90 13.17 -6.70 -2.01
N ASN A 91 14.48 -6.97 -1.92
CA ASN A 91 15.44 -6.04 -1.31
C ASN A 91 15.91 -4.93 -2.27
N THR A 92 15.73 -5.10 -3.57
CA THR A 92 16.22 -4.15 -4.59
C THR A 92 15.07 -3.63 -5.45
N PRO A 93 14.17 -2.79 -4.89
CA PRO A 93 13.12 -2.16 -5.68
C PRO A 93 13.68 -1.14 -6.65
N VAL A 94 13.02 -0.99 -7.79
CA VAL A 94 13.16 0.20 -8.63
C VAL A 94 12.31 1.31 -8.02
N ILE A 95 12.88 2.48 -7.82
CA ILE A 95 12.21 3.63 -7.20
C ILE A 95 12.13 4.75 -8.23
N ILE A 96 10.94 5.30 -8.42
CA ILE A 96 10.65 6.37 -9.36
C ILE A 96 9.98 7.51 -8.60
N ASP A 97 10.53 8.72 -8.66
CA ASP A 97 9.88 9.89 -8.07
C ASP A 97 8.64 10.30 -8.90
N LEU A 98 7.52 10.52 -8.22
CA LEU A 98 6.29 10.99 -8.81
C LEU A 98 6.28 12.52 -8.69
N LYS A 99 6.21 13.22 -9.83
CA LYS A 99 5.94 14.66 -9.84
C LYS A 99 4.49 14.87 -9.44
N GLU A 100 4.24 15.74 -8.45
CA GLU A 100 2.89 16.14 -8.07
C GLU A 100 2.10 16.58 -9.32
N CYS A 101 0.93 15.99 -9.55
CA CYS A 101 -0.09 16.72 -10.31
C CYS A 101 -0.60 17.80 -9.37
N SER A 102 -0.08 19.01 -9.57
CA SER A 102 -0.57 20.27 -9.00
C SER A 102 -2.04 20.48 -9.29
#